data_AF-A0A269W9Q1-F1
#
_entry.id   AF-A0A269W9Q1-F1
#
_cell.length_a   1.000
_cell.length_b   1.000
_cell.length_c   1.000
_cell.angle_alpha   90.00
_cell.angle_beta   90.00
_cell.angle_gamma   90.00
#
_symmetry.space_group_name_H-M   'P 1'
#
loop_
_entity.id
_entity.type
_entity.pdbx_description
1 polymer ?
#
loop_
_entity_poly.entity_id
_entity_poly.type
_entity_poly.pdbx_seq_one_letter_code
_entity_poly.pdbx_strand_id
1 'polypeptide(L)'
;MSFLRKSLLIMCSLLIATAVLVPAGAVHAADQKWINQVWSDYKAFNKKTVDTYNKYQARIEQDYKRFNDKSQAALDELERKVLEDQEHWVQLLNDDYEALSARYADGSLNMRNQLMKYNRYINPGHMGSPMYNYARQANIGMLNSTMWKLDKELNDAFLNSYMWTYREAINPASLNSSAFKFKNTVNESYLNSAMYKLRNASSSSSLNSPMWKYKMGRISKTAAKNEYNKLFKKYTTEMSQSNAVRKKEIADMASSTQKKVEQLYIQTVLSLEEQREKTLQSISDLRKEITGEGLEWEPLFEEEEIKF
;
A
#
# COMPACT_ATOMS: atom_id res chain seq x y z
N MET A 1 -9.04 22.85 -67.92
CA MET A 1 -8.61 24.25 -68.16
C MET A 1 -9.70 25.16 -67.61
N SER A 2 -9.44 25.84 -66.48
CA SER A 2 -9.11 27.30 -66.47
C SER A 2 -10.35 28.16 -66.74
N PHE A 3 -10.80 29.15 -65.98
CA PHE A 3 -10.40 29.89 -64.77
C PHE A 3 -11.69 30.69 -64.42
N LEU A 4 -12.26 30.64 -63.22
CA LEU A 4 -12.08 31.61 -62.12
C LEU A 4 -12.46 33.09 -62.39
N ARG A 5 -13.39 33.59 -61.53
CA ARG A 5 -13.55 34.95 -60.91
C ARG A 5 -14.71 35.82 -61.43
N LYS A 6 -15.75 36.05 -60.59
CA LYS A 6 -15.95 37.15 -59.60
C LYS A 6 -16.04 38.52 -60.30
N SER A 7 -16.99 39.43 -60.12
CA SER A 7 -17.87 39.88 -59.01
C SER A 7 -18.63 41.12 -59.56
N LEU A 8 -19.87 41.50 -59.17
CA LEU A 8 -20.20 42.48 -58.10
C LEU A 8 -21.72 42.84 -58.16
N LEU A 9 -22.39 42.87 -57.00
CA LEU A 9 -23.44 43.78 -56.47
C LEU A 9 -24.55 44.35 -57.40
N ILE A 10 -25.86 44.30 -57.04
CA ILE A 10 -26.60 45.28 -56.21
C ILE A 10 -27.95 44.65 -55.75
N MET A 11 -28.17 44.43 -54.45
CA MET A 11 -29.16 45.08 -53.54
C MET A 11 -30.63 45.19 -53.99
N CYS A 12 -31.54 44.53 -53.24
CA CYS A 12 -32.80 45.10 -52.73
C CYS A 12 -33.47 44.18 -51.69
N SER A 13 -33.26 44.54 -50.41
CA SER A 13 -34.23 44.55 -49.29
C SER A 13 -35.51 43.71 -49.33
N LEU A 14 -35.63 42.77 -48.39
CA LEU A 14 -36.86 42.64 -47.59
C LEU A 14 -36.53 42.14 -46.17
N LEU A 15 -36.45 43.11 -45.26
CA LEU A 15 -36.53 42.93 -43.82
C LEU A 15 -37.95 42.47 -43.49
N ILE A 16 -38.13 41.17 -43.26
CA ILE A 16 -39.28 40.68 -42.50
C ILE A 16 -38.80 40.53 -41.05
N ALA A 17 -38.96 41.62 -40.29
CA ALA A 17 -38.97 41.55 -38.84
C ALA A 17 -40.27 40.84 -38.41
N THR A 18 -40.30 39.52 -38.52
CA THR A 18 -41.25 38.72 -37.75
C THR A 18 -40.75 38.71 -36.31
N ALA A 19 -41.26 39.66 -35.52
CA ALA A 19 -41.28 39.49 -34.08
C ALA A 19 -42.17 38.26 -33.79
N VAL A 20 -41.55 37.07 -33.80
CA VAL A 20 -42.17 35.90 -33.20
C VAL A 20 -42.27 36.23 -31.72
N LEU A 21 -43.45 36.73 -31.32
CA LEU A 21 -43.89 36.79 -29.94
C LEU A 21 -43.99 35.35 -29.45
N VAL A 22 -42.83 34.76 -29.13
CA VAL A 22 -42.77 33.58 -28.29
C VAL A 22 -43.42 34.01 -26.97
N PRO A 23 -44.50 33.34 -26.52
CA PRO A 23 -45.11 33.67 -25.25
C PRO A 23 -44.01 33.68 -24.18
N ALA A 24 -43.94 34.74 -23.36
CA ALA A 24 -42.90 34.86 -22.32
C ALA A 24 -42.80 33.59 -21.44
N GLY A 25 -43.92 32.86 -21.28
CA GLY A 25 -43.97 31.55 -20.61
C GLY A 25 -43.17 30.43 -21.28
N ALA A 26 -43.07 30.38 -22.62
CA ALA A 26 -42.30 29.36 -23.33
C ALA A 26 -40.77 29.60 -23.24
N VAL A 27 -40.35 30.87 -23.19
CA VAL A 27 -38.93 31.24 -22.94
C VAL A 27 -38.53 30.91 -21.50
N HIS A 28 -39.37 31.27 -20.52
CA HIS A 28 -39.13 30.91 -19.12
C HIS A 28 -39.05 29.40 -18.88
N ALA A 29 -39.92 28.61 -19.50
CA ALA A 29 -39.89 27.15 -19.40
C ALA A 29 -38.61 26.54 -20.02
N ALA A 30 -38.18 27.02 -21.19
CA ALA A 30 -36.96 26.56 -21.85
C ALA A 30 -35.67 26.93 -21.10
N ASP A 31 -35.69 28.04 -20.36
CA ASP A 31 -34.57 28.53 -19.56
C ASP A 31 -34.43 27.80 -18.23
N GLN A 32 -35.57 27.51 -17.57
CA GLN A 32 -35.59 26.64 -16.41
C GLN A 32 -35.18 25.20 -16.77
N LYS A 33 -35.60 24.70 -17.93
CA LYS A 33 -35.18 23.38 -18.43
C LYS A 33 -33.66 23.28 -18.57
N TRP A 34 -32.99 24.31 -19.09
CA TRP A 34 -31.54 24.30 -19.24
C TRP A 34 -30.81 24.33 -17.89
N ILE A 35 -31.22 25.19 -16.95
CA ILE A 35 -30.66 25.23 -15.59
C ILE A 35 -30.80 23.86 -14.90
N ASN A 36 -31.99 23.25 -15.00
CA ASN A 36 -32.25 21.93 -14.43
C ASN A 36 -31.38 20.84 -15.08
N GLN A 37 -31.15 20.93 -16.39
CA GLN A 37 -30.25 20.01 -17.09
C GLN A 37 -28.82 20.11 -16.58
N VAL A 38 -28.27 21.33 -16.45
CA VAL A 38 -26.91 21.54 -15.91
C VAL A 38 -26.76 20.93 -14.51
N TRP A 39 -27.76 21.13 -13.65
CA TRP A 39 -27.77 20.54 -12.32
C TRP A 39 -27.85 19.01 -12.35
N SER A 40 -28.70 18.45 -13.22
CA SER A 40 -28.83 17.01 -13.42
C SER A 40 -27.51 16.39 -13.91
N ASP A 41 -26.87 17.01 -14.90
CA ASP A 41 -25.57 16.57 -15.44
C ASP A 41 -24.49 16.58 -14.36
N TYR A 42 -24.46 17.64 -13.54
CA TYR A 42 -23.58 17.71 -12.38
C TYR A 42 -23.83 16.56 -11.38
N LYS A 43 -25.09 16.29 -11.00
CA LYS A 43 -25.42 15.20 -10.07
C LYS A 43 -25.02 13.83 -10.62
N ALA A 44 -25.24 13.60 -11.92
CA ALA A 44 -24.81 12.38 -12.59
C ALA A 44 -23.28 12.24 -12.61
N PHE A 45 -22.56 13.33 -12.92
CA PHE A 45 -21.10 13.37 -12.86
C PHE A 45 -20.59 13.09 -11.45
N ASN A 46 -21.10 13.80 -10.43
CA ASN A 46 -20.69 13.61 -9.04
C ASN A 46 -20.90 12.15 -8.60
N LYS A 47 -22.09 11.59 -8.85
CA LYS A 47 -22.38 10.18 -8.54
C LYS A 47 -21.35 9.24 -9.20
N LYS A 48 -21.10 9.39 -10.50
CA LYS A 48 -20.12 8.56 -11.22
C LYS A 48 -18.72 8.68 -10.62
N THR A 49 -18.29 9.89 -10.27
CA THR A 49 -16.98 10.15 -9.68
C THR A 49 -16.85 9.52 -8.29
N VAL A 50 -17.84 9.69 -7.42
CA VAL A 50 -17.86 9.09 -6.08
C VAL A 50 -17.92 7.56 -6.16
N ASP A 51 -18.75 6.99 -7.03
CA ASP A 51 -18.82 5.54 -7.24
C ASP A 51 -17.47 4.98 -7.72
N THR A 52 -16.77 5.71 -8.60
CA THR A 52 -15.41 5.34 -9.07
C THR A 52 -14.38 5.41 -7.95
N TYR A 53 -14.44 6.44 -7.10
CA TYR A 53 -13.59 6.56 -5.93
C TYR A 53 -13.82 5.42 -4.94
N ASN A 54 -15.08 5.14 -4.58
CA ASN A 54 -15.43 4.06 -3.64
C ASN A 54 -14.95 2.70 -4.13
N LYS A 55 -15.14 2.39 -5.43
CA LYS A 55 -14.62 1.16 -6.03
C LYS A 55 -13.10 1.07 -5.97
N TYR A 56 -12.41 2.18 -6.24
CA TYR A 56 -10.95 2.22 -6.14
C TYR A 56 -10.47 2.03 -4.69
N GLN A 57 -11.12 2.69 -3.74
CA GLN A 57 -10.82 2.59 -2.31
C GLN A 57 -10.98 1.15 -1.80
N ALA A 58 -12.12 0.51 -2.07
CA ALA A 58 -12.36 -0.87 -1.68
C ALA A 58 -11.33 -1.84 -2.28
N ARG A 59 -10.91 -1.61 -3.53
CA ARG A 59 -9.88 -2.41 -4.18
C ARG A 59 -8.53 -2.28 -3.47
N ILE A 60 -8.05 -1.06 -3.21
CA ILE A 60 -6.73 -0.87 -2.57
C ILE A 60 -6.72 -1.39 -1.13
N GLU A 61 -7.84 -1.31 -0.41
CA GLU A 61 -7.97 -1.91 0.92
C GLU A 61 -7.89 -3.44 0.86
N GLN A 62 -8.55 -4.05 -0.12
CA GLN A 62 -8.47 -5.48 -0.35
C GLN A 62 -7.07 -5.93 -0.79
N ASP A 63 -6.41 -5.17 -1.67
CA ASP A 63 -5.04 -5.43 -2.12
C ASP A 63 -4.07 -5.39 -0.94
N TYR A 64 -4.19 -4.37 -0.07
CA TYR A 64 -3.43 -4.27 1.16
C TYR A 64 -3.69 -5.46 2.10
N LYS A 65 -4.96 -5.81 2.35
CA LYS A 65 -5.30 -6.93 3.22
C LYS A 65 -4.67 -8.23 2.73
N ARG A 66 -4.79 -8.54 1.43
CA ARG A 66 -4.19 -9.75 0.86
C ARG A 66 -2.67 -9.76 0.99
N PHE A 67 -2.02 -8.61 0.77
CA PHE A 67 -0.59 -8.50 0.95
C PHE A 67 -0.18 -8.71 2.42
N ASN A 68 -0.88 -8.06 3.36
CA ASN A 68 -0.63 -8.22 4.79
C ASN A 68 -0.83 -9.66 5.26
N ASP A 69 -1.95 -10.30 4.88
CA ASP A 69 -2.24 -11.69 5.21
C ASP A 69 -1.14 -12.63 4.66
N LYS A 70 -0.68 -12.42 3.41
CA LYS A 70 0.41 -13.20 2.82
C LYS A 70 1.71 -13.02 3.60
N SER A 71 2.06 -11.78 3.95
CA SER A 71 3.29 -11.49 4.68
C SER A 71 3.30 -12.12 6.07
N GLN A 72 2.16 -12.11 6.77
CA GLN A 72 2.05 -12.74 8.08
C GLN A 72 2.14 -14.27 7.98
N ALA A 73 1.46 -14.88 7.00
CA ALA A 73 1.59 -16.32 6.78
C ALA A 73 3.04 -16.74 6.46
N ALA A 74 3.79 -15.92 5.72
CA ALA A 74 5.21 -16.18 5.44
C ALA A 74 6.09 -16.06 6.71
N LEU A 75 5.79 -15.10 7.59
CA LEU A 75 6.45 -14.96 8.88
C LEU A 75 6.17 -16.17 9.79
N ASP A 76 4.91 -16.56 9.91
CA ASP A 76 4.48 -17.70 10.73
C ASP A 76 5.15 -19.00 10.27
N GLU A 77 5.23 -19.23 8.96
CA GLU A 77 5.87 -20.42 8.40
C GLU A 77 7.39 -20.41 8.62
N LEU A 78 8.04 -19.25 8.47
CA LEU A 78 9.45 -19.09 8.78
C LEU A 78 9.73 -19.35 10.27
N GLU A 79 8.91 -18.81 11.17
CA GLU A 79 9.02 -19.04 12.60
C GLU A 79 8.88 -20.52 12.93
N ARG A 80 7.82 -21.16 12.42
CA ARG A 80 7.56 -22.58 12.62
C ARG A 80 8.76 -23.44 12.20
N LYS A 81 9.27 -23.24 10.98
CA LYS A 81 10.38 -24.01 10.43
C LYS A 81 11.66 -23.88 11.26
N VAL A 82 11.98 -22.68 11.73
CA VAL A 82 13.18 -22.44 12.54
C VAL A 82 13.03 -23.00 13.96
N LEU A 83 11.85 -22.90 14.57
CA LEU A 83 11.60 -23.49 15.88
C LEU A 83 11.65 -25.02 15.85
N GLU A 84 11.11 -25.64 14.82
CA GLU A 84 11.18 -27.09 14.62
C GLU A 84 12.63 -27.57 14.42
N ASP A 85 13.45 -26.84 13.65
CA ASP A 85 14.87 -27.16 13.50
C ASP A 85 15.63 -27.01 14.83
N GLN A 86 15.33 -25.98 15.61
CA GLN A 86 15.92 -25.79 16.94
C GLN A 86 15.57 -26.92 17.90
N GLU A 87 14.30 -27.31 17.95
CA GLU A 87 13.85 -28.43 18.79
C GLU A 87 14.55 -29.73 18.38
N HIS A 88 14.62 -30.00 17.07
CA HIS A 88 15.31 -31.17 16.53
C HIS A 88 16.79 -31.21 16.95
N TRP A 89 17.54 -30.13 16.74
CA TRP A 89 18.95 -30.09 17.09
C TRP A 89 19.20 -30.13 18.58
N VAL A 90 18.40 -29.43 19.39
CA VAL A 90 18.53 -29.49 20.84
C VAL A 90 18.34 -30.92 21.34
N GLN A 91 17.34 -31.64 20.83
CA GLN A 91 17.13 -33.04 21.18
C GLN A 91 18.32 -33.92 20.77
N LEU A 92 18.71 -33.87 19.50
CA LEU A 92 19.81 -34.69 18.96
C LEU A 92 21.12 -34.47 19.72
N LEU A 93 21.45 -33.22 20.03
CA LEU A 93 22.69 -32.85 20.71
C LEU A 93 22.68 -33.23 22.19
N ASN A 94 21.53 -33.17 22.85
CA ASN A 94 21.40 -33.65 24.23
C ASN A 94 21.55 -35.17 24.30
N ASP A 95 20.95 -35.91 23.37
CA ASP A 95 21.11 -37.37 23.28
C ASP A 95 22.58 -37.75 23.02
N ASP A 96 23.28 -37.03 22.12
CA ASP A 96 24.71 -37.23 21.89
C ASP A 96 25.53 -36.93 23.16
N TYR A 97 25.22 -35.84 23.89
CA TYR A 97 25.88 -35.53 25.15
C TYR A 97 25.68 -36.61 26.22
N GLU A 98 24.47 -37.15 26.37
CA GLU A 98 24.17 -38.22 27.32
C GLU A 98 24.96 -39.49 26.98
N ALA A 99 24.98 -39.87 25.70
CA ALA A 99 25.74 -41.03 25.22
C ALA A 99 27.26 -40.87 25.46
N LEU A 100 27.81 -39.69 25.16
CA LEU A 100 29.22 -39.38 25.41
C LEU A 100 29.55 -39.37 26.91
N SER A 101 28.66 -38.79 27.73
CA SER A 101 28.83 -38.74 29.18
C SER A 101 28.84 -40.13 29.81
N ALA A 102 27.98 -41.04 29.35
CA ALA A 102 27.99 -42.43 29.78
C ALA A 102 29.26 -43.17 29.32
N ARG A 103 29.68 -42.98 28.05
CA ARG A 103 30.86 -43.65 27.48
C ARG A 103 32.16 -43.24 28.18
N TYR A 104 32.27 -42.00 28.62
CA TYR A 104 33.47 -41.44 29.25
C TYR A 104 33.29 -41.14 30.74
N ALA A 105 32.39 -41.87 31.42
CA ALA A 105 32.08 -41.65 32.84
C ALA A 105 33.32 -41.70 33.76
N ASP A 106 34.22 -42.65 33.52
CA ASP A 106 35.49 -42.81 34.25
C ASP A 106 36.65 -42.02 33.60
N GLY A 107 36.33 -41.06 32.74
CA GLY A 107 37.28 -40.29 31.97
C GLY A 107 38.18 -39.39 32.83
N SER A 108 39.31 -39.00 32.23
CA SER A 108 40.25 -38.04 32.82
C SER A 108 39.56 -36.71 33.15
N LEU A 109 40.14 -35.91 34.05
CA LEU A 109 39.65 -34.57 34.35
C LEU A 109 39.50 -33.71 33.08
N ASN A 110 40.44 -33.86 32.13
CA ASN A 110 40.38 -33.19 30.85
C ASN A 110 39.13 -33.59 30.04
N MET A 111 38.81 -34.88 29.97
CA MET A 111 37.62 -35.37 29.27
C MET A 111 36.33 -34.82 29.91
N ARG A 112 36.24 -34.84 31.24
CA ARG A 112 35.10 -34.27 31.97
C ARG A 112 34.93 -32.77 31.69
N ASN A 113 36.03 -32.01 31.62
CA ASN A 113 35.98 -30.59 31.28
C ASN A 113 35.49 -30.33 29.84
N GLN A 114 35.90 -31.16 28.89
CA GLN A 114 35.43 -31.05 27.50
C GLN A 114 33.94 -31.37 27.38
N LEU A 115 33.45 -32.42 28.06
CA LEU A 115 32.02 -32.75 28.08
C LEU A 115 31.18 -31.65 28.74
N MET A 116 31.67 -31.01 29.81
CA MET A 116 31.00 -29.83 30.39
C MET A 116 31.00 -28.63 29.45
N LYS A 117 32.05 -28.44 28.64
CA LYS A 117 32.08 -27.40 27.59
C LYS A 117 31.06 -27.72 26.49
N TYR A 118 30.97 -28.99 26.07
CA TYR A 118 30.01 -29.45 25.07
C TYR A 118 28.56 -29.23 25.54
N ASN A 119 28.22 -29.67 26.76
CA ASN A 119 26.89 -29.42 27.34
C ASN A 119 26.53 -27.92 27.36
N ARG A 120 27.49 -27.04 27.72
CA ARG A 120 27.26 -25.60 27.66
C ARG A 120 27.03 -25.09 26.24
N TYR A 121 27.71 -25.65 25.24
CA TYR A 121 27.59 -25.21 23.85
C TYR A 121 26.23 -25.53 23.24
N ILE A 122 25.69 -26.71 23.56
CA ILE A 122 24.42 -27.21 23.02
C ILE A 122 23.20 -26.66 23.76
N ASN A 123 23.38 -26.05 24.94
CA ASN A 123 22.28 -25.57 25.77
C ASN A 123 21.76 -24.19 25.31
N PRO A 124 20.49 -24.09 24.85
CA PRO A 124 19.88 -22.83 24.41
C PRO A 124 19.64 -21.82 25.54
N GLY A 125 19.63 -22.25 26.80
CA GLY A 125 19.52 -21.39 27.98
C GLY A 125 20.87 -20.87 28.50
N HIS A 126 22.00 -21.38 28.00
CA HIS A 126 23.31 -20.92 28.43
C HIS A 126 23.73 -19.67 27.64
N MET A 127 23.63 -18.50 28.27
CA MET A 127 23.96 -17.22 27.62
C MET A 127 25.34 -17.25 26.97
N GLY A 128 25.38 -16.91 25.68
CA GLY A 128 26.60 -16.87 24.89
C GLY A 128 27.02 -18.22 24.29
N SER A 129 26.32 -19.32 24.60
CA SER A 129 26.53 -20.58 23.88
C SER A 129 26.16 -20.42 22.39
N PRO A 130 26.75 -21.25 21.50
CA PRO A 130 26.30 -21.34 20.11
C PRO A 130 24.79 -21.54 20.00
N MET A 131 24.22 -22.50 20.73
CA MET A 131 22.77 -22.79 20.64
C MET A 131 21.91 -21.65 21.19
N TYR A 132 22.35 -20.97 22.26
CA TYR A 132 21.68 -19.75 22.75
C TYR A 132 21.65 -18.66 21.69
N ASN A 133 22.75 -18.45 20.96
CA ASN A 133 22.80 -17.43 19.92
C ASN A 133 21.83 -17.75 18.78
N TYR A 134 21.70 -19.03 18.40
CA TYR A 134 20.71 -19.46 17.42
C TYR A 134 19.27 -19.23 17.91
N ALA A 135 18.94 -19.74 19.11
CA ALA A 135 17.63 -19.55 19.75
C ALA A 135 17.26 -18.06 19.86
N ARG A 136 18.22 -17.22 20.26
CA ARG A 136 18.06 -15.77 20.35
C ARG A 136 17.71 -15.11 19.02
N GLN A 137 18.34 -15.49 17.90
CA GLN A 137 18.05 -14.84 16.61
C GLN A 137 16.72 -15.28 15.99
N ALA A 138 16.30 -16.52 16.28
CA ALA A 138 15.02 -17.07 15.85
C ALA A 138 13.82 -16.59 16.67
N ASN A 139 14.04 -16.05 17.86
CA ASN A 139 12.95 -15.70 18.77
C ASN A 139 12.28 -14.37 18.38
N ILE A 140 11.02 -14.41 17.96
CA ILE A 140 10.23 -13.24 17.58
C ILE A 140 10.01 -12.26 18.75
N GLY A 141 9.92 -12.76 19.98
CA GLY A 141 9.77 -11.96 21.20
C GLY A 141 11.07 -11.33 21.69
N MET A 142 12.22 -11.70 21.12
CA MET A 142 13.50 -11.18 21.56
C MET A 142 13.89 -9.91 20.80
N LEU A 143 13.94 -8.79 21.53
CA LEU A 143 14.28 -7.49 20.95
C LEU A 143 15.59 -7.55 20.14
N ASN A 144 15.53 -7.01 18.92
CA ASN A 144 16.63 -6.99 17.95
C ASN A 144 17.12 -8.37 17.45
N SER A 145 16.39 -9.45 17.72
CA SER A 145 16.58 -10.71 16.98
C SER A 145 16.29 -10.51 15.50
N THR A 146 16.76 -11.42 14.65
CA THR A 146 16.46 -11.40 13.23
C THR A 146 14.94 -11.50 12.99
N MET A 147 14.26 -12.43 13.66
CA MET A 147 12.81 -12.61 13.55
C MET A 147 12.00 -11.40 14.04
N TRP A 148 12.40 -10.80 15.18
CA TRP A 148 11.74 -9.61 15.71
C TRP A 148 11.79 -8.43 14.73
N LYS A 149 12.92 -8.24 14.03
CA LYS A 149 13.05 -7.15 13.04
C LYS A 149 12.07 -7.33 11.88
N LEU A 150 11.88 -8.55 11.40
CA LEU A 150 10.91 -8.85 10.36
C LEU A 150 9.49 -8.61 10.87
N ASP A 151 9.11 -9.22 11.99
CA ASP A 151 7.79 -9.08 12.62
C ASP A 151 7.40 -7.61 12.81
N LYS A 152 8.29 -6.83 13.42
CA LYS A 152 8.10 -5.40 13.67
C LYS A 152 7.76 -4.63 12.39
N GLU A 153 8.44 -4.92 11.28
CA GLU A 153 8.19 -4.23 10.01
C GLU A 153 6.90 -4.73 9.29
N LEU A 154 6.48 -5.97 9.57
CA LEU A 154 5.23 -6.56 9.08
C LEU A 154 4.01 -6.22 9.95
N ASN A 155 4.23 -5.70 11.16
CA ASN A 155 3.17 -5.36 12.08
C ASN A 155 2.55 -3.99 11.73
N ASP A 156 1.29 -3.98 11.30
CA ASP A 156 0.60 -2.74 10.93
C ASP A 156 0.23 -1.85 12.13
N ALA A 157 0.21 -2.38 13.35
CA ALA A 157 0.02 -1.62 14.57
C ALA A 157 1.33 -0.95 15.05
N PHE A 158 2.49 -1.41 14.58
CA PHE A 158 3.78 -0.83 14.94
C PHE A 158 4.04 0.48 14.18
N LEU A 159 4.17 1.58 14.92
CA LEU A 159 4.35 2.91 14.33
C LEU A 159 5.59 2.96 13.41
N ASN A 160 5.41 3.52 12.21
CA ASN A 160 6.43 3.64 11.18
C ASN A 160 6.98 2.31 10.62
N SER A 161 6.35 1.17 10.93
CA SER A 161 6.65 -0.07 10.20
C SER A 161 6.31 0.07 8.71
N TYR A 162 6.84 -0.83 7.89
CA TYR A 162 6.47 -0.89 6.47
C TYR A 162 4.96 -1.05 6.28
N MET A 163 4.32 -1.98 7.01
CA MET A 163 2.87 -2.20 6.91
C MET A 163 2.04 -1.05 7.45
N TRP A 164 2.46 -0.42 8.56
CA TRP A 164 1.80 0.76 9.09
C TRP A 164 1.84 1.92 8.08
N THR A 165 3.00 2.16 7.48
CA THR A 165 3.19 3.25 6.51
C THR A 165 2.30 3.04 5.28
N TYR A 166 2.20 1.80 4.79
CA TYR A 166 1.30 1.47 3.68
C TYR A 166 -0.17 1.65 4.08
N ARG A 167 -0.58 1.14 5.24
CA ARG A 167 -1.95 1.32 5.77
C ARG A 167 -2.33 2.78 5.87
N GLU A 168 -1.46 3.62 6.40
CA GLU A 168 -1.72 5.05 6.56
C GLU A 168 -1.86 5.76 5.22
N ALA A 169 -1.05 5.40 4.22
CA ALA A 169 -1.16 5.99 2.88
C ALA A 169 -2.51 5.75 2.21
N ILE A 170 -3.12 4.58 2.47
CA ILE A 170 -4.43 4.18 1.92
C ILE A 170 -5.62 4.54 2.81
N ASN A 171 -5.38 4.99 4.05
CA ASN A 171 -6.42 5.32 5.02
C ASN A 171 -7.02 6.71 4.75
N PRO A 172 -8.32 6.82 4.38
CA PRO A 172 -8.95 8.10 4.09
C PRO A 172 -9.27 8.95 5.34
N ALA A 173 -9.09 8.40 6.55
CA ALA A 173 -9.18 9.14 7.81
C ALA A 173 -7.82 9.69 8.27
N SER A 174 -6.70 9.17 7.74
CA SER A 174 -5.37 9.64 8.09
C SER A 174 -5.08 11.00 7.45
N LEU A 175 -4.76 12.00 8.27
CA LEU A 175 -4.53 13.36 7.79
C LEU A 175 -3.32 13.36 6.84
N ASN A 176 -3.45 14.07 5.72
CA ASN A 176 -2.43 14.19 4.68
C ASN A 176 -2.10 12.91 3.90
N SER A 177 -2.73 11.78 4.18
CA SER A 177 -2.58 10.57 3.36
C SER A 177 -3.03 10.81 1.91
N SER A 178 -2.50 10.00 0.99
CA SER A 178 -2.90 10.06 -0.42
C SER A 178 -4.39 9.73 -0.58
N ALA A 179 -4.92 8.78 0.20
CA ALA A 179 -6.35 8.46 0.21
C ALA A 179 -7.22 9.59 0.77
N PHE A 180 -6.80 10.28 1.84
CA PHE A 180 -7.51 11.45 2.39
C PHE A 180 -7.59 12.58 1.36
N LYS A 181 -6.46 12.90 0.71
CA LYS A 181 -6.40 13.92 -0.35
C LYS A 181 -7.29 13.55 -1.54
N PHE A 182 -7.32 12.27 -1.92
CA PHE A 182 -8.20 11.77 -2.98
C PHE A 182 -9.68 11.93 -2.58
N LYS A 183 -10.08 11.43 -1.41
CA LYS A 183 -11.43 11.58 -0.86
C LYS A 183 -11.91 13.03 -0.88
N ASN A 184 -11.07 13.94 -0.41
CA ASN A 184 -11.42 15.36 -0.35
C ASN A 184 -11.50 16.04 -1.71
N THR A 185 -10.70 15.59 -2.69
CA THR A 185 -10.78 16.10 -4.07
C THR A 185 -12.16 15.83 -4.69
N VAL A 186 -12.73 14.65 -4.42
CA VAL A 186 -14.01 14.22 -4.99
C VAL A 186 -15.23 14.54 -4.13
N ASN A 187 -15.05 15.12 -2.94
CA ASN A 187 -16.13 15.41 -2.00
C ASN A 187 -16.80 16.77 -2.30
N GLU A 188 -18.11 16.75 -2.60
CA GLU A 188 -18.91 17.95 -2.91
C GLU A 188 -19.18 18.88 -1.72
N SER A 189 -18.85 18.45 -0.51
CA SER A 189 -19.02 19.19 0.75
C SER A 189 -17.68 19.64 1.33
N TYR A 190 -16.54 19.16 0.80
CA TYR A 190 -15.23 19.61 1.25
C TYR A 190 -14.92 20.98 0.66
N LEU A 191 -14.79 21.99 1.53
CA LEU A 191 -14.57 23.37 1.11
C LEU A 191 -13.36 23.47 0.19
N ASN A 192 -13.54 24.21 -0.92
CA ASN A 192 -12.51 24.43 -1.94
C ASN A 192 -12.04 23.19 -2.70
N SER A 193 -12.66 22.00 -2.51
CA SER A 193 -12.42 20.88 -3.40
C SER A 193 -12.85 21.22 -4.83
N ALA A 194 -12.26 20.53 -5.81
CA ALA A 194 -12.66 20.70 -7.19
C ALA A 194 -14.12 20.27 -7.41
N MET A 195 -14.62 19.23 -6.71
CA MET A 195 -16.03 18.85 -6.75
C MET A 195 -16.96 19.90 -6.13
N TYR A 196 -16.58 20.52 -5.01
CA TYR A 196 -17.33 21.61 -4.38
C TYR A 196 -17.42 22.83 -5.29
N LYS A 197 -16.29 23.23 -5.91
CA LYS A 197 -16.28 24.35 -6.86
C LYS A 197 -17.15 24.05 -8.09
N LEU A 198 -17.13 22.81 -8.59
CA LEU A 198 -17.99 22.37 -9.68
C LEU A 198 -19.47 22.39 -9.31
N ARG A 199 -19.82 21.94 -8.10
CA ARG A 199 -21.18 22.04 -7.55
C ARG A 199 -21.70 23.47 -7.58
N ASN A 200 -20.89 24.39 -7.07
CA ASN A 200 -21.26 25.81 -7.02
C ASN A 200 -21.41 26.42 -8.40
N ALA A 201 -20.52 26.09 -9.35
CA ALA A 201 -20.65 26.53 -10.73
C ALA A 201 -21.94 26.01 -11.41
N SER A 202 -22.40 24.82 -11.02
CA SER A 202 -23.58 24.14 -11.59
C SER A 202 -24.90 24.54 -10.93
N SER A 203 -24.85 25.22 -9.77
CA SER A 203 -26.02 25.53 -8.95
C SER A 203 -26.59 26.91 -9.25
N SER A 204 -27.90 27.02 -9.48
CA SER A 204 -28.59 28.30 -9.61
C SER A 204 -28.87 29.01 -8.28
N SER A 205 -28.55 28.35 -7.16
CA SER A 205 -28.69 28.90 -5.80
C SER A 205 -27.36 29.41 -5.23
N SER A 206 -26.24 29.05 -5.86
CA SER A 206 -24.92 29.51 -5.43
C SER A 206 -24.66 30.91 -5.96
N LEU A 207 -24.43 31.85 -5.05
CA LEU A 207 -24.18 33.25 -5.38
C LEU A 207 -23.03 33.38 -6.39
N ASN A 208 -23.20 34.25 -7.38
CA ASN A 208 -22.23 34.51 -8.45
C ASN A 208 -21.87 33.30 -9.33
N SER A 209 -22.58 32.17 -9.24
CA SER A 209 -22.43 31.10 -10.23
C SER A 209 -22.92 31.53 -11.61
N PRO A 210 -22.47 30.90 -12.71
CA PRO A 210 -23.02 31.14 -14.04
C PRO A 210 -24.54 30.94 -14.10
N MET A 211 -25.06 29.90 -13.43
CA MET A 211 -26.50 29.62 -13.40
C MET A 211 -27.29 30.67 -12.63
N TRP A 212 -26.74 31.15 -11.50
CA TRP A 212 -27.36 32.20 -10.71
C TRP A 212 -27.36 33.55 -11.44
N LYS A 213 -26.22 33.95 -12.03
CA LYS A 213 -26.11 35.19 -12.82
C LYS A 213 -27.12 35.19 -13.97
N TYR A 214 -27.26 34.06 -14.66
CA TYR A 214 -28.25 33.91 -15.72
C TYR A 214 -29.69 33.98 -15.20
N LYS A 215 -30.02 33.23 -14.14
CA LYS A 215 -31.35 33.26 -13.50
C LYS A 215 -31.76 34.66 -13.06
N MET A 216 -30.81 35.48 -12.61
CA MET A 216 -31.00 36.87 -12.21
C MET A 216 -30.98 37.86 -13.39
N GLY A 217 -30.87 37.40 -14.63
CA GLY A 217 -30.82 38.26 -15.82
C GLY A 217 -29.52 39.08 -15.96
N ARG A 218 -28.47 38.78 -15.18
CA ARG A 218 -27.20 39.53 -15.19
C ARG A 218 -26.30 39.20 -16.38
N ILE A 219 -26.49 38.04 -17.00
CA ILE A 219 -25.75 37.59 -18.19
C ILE A 219 -26.69 36.85 -19.14
N SER A 220 -26.34 36.80 -20.43
CA SER A 220 -27.08 36.02 -21.43
C SER A 220 -26.89 34.51 -21.25
N LYS A 221 -27.82 33.71 -21.80
CA LYS A 221 -27.71 32.24 -21.84
C LYS A 221 -26.40 31.77 -22.45
N THR A 222 -25.96 32.42 -23.53
CA THR A 222 -24.69 32.11 -24.21
C THR A 222 -23.49 32.39 -23.32
N ALA A 223 -23.48 33.54 -22.64
CA ALA A 223 -22.41 33.87 -21.69
C ALA A 223 -22.36 32.86 -20.52
N ALA A 224 -23.52 32.49 -19.98
CA ALA A 224 -23.63 31.52 -18.90
C ALA A 224 -23.16 30.12 -19.31
N LYS A 225 -23.51 29.66 -20.53
CA LYS A 225 -23.00 28.40 -21.11
C LYS A 225 -21.48 28.42 -21.24
N ASN A 226 -20.92 29.51 -21.76
CA ASN A 226 -19.47 29.65 -21.95
C ASN A 226 -18.73 29.66 -20.60
N GLU A 227 -19.23 30.40 -19.61
CA GLU A 227 -18.64 30.45 -18.27
C GLU A 227 -18.73 29.08 -17.57
N TYR A 228 -19.91 28.42 -17.63
CA TYR A 228 -20.09 27.08 -17.10
C TYR A 228 -19.14 26.06 -17.76
N ASN A 229 -19.08 26.01 -19.09
CA ASN A 229 -18.22 25.06 -19.80
C ASN A 229 -16.74 25.25 -19.46
N LYS A 230 -16.29 26.51 -19.30
CA LYS A 230 -14.93 26.84 -18.85
C LYS A 230 -14.66 26.31 -17.45
N LEU A 231 -15.58 26.53 -16.50
CA LEU A 231 -15.46 26.05 -15.12
C LEU A 231 -15.55 24.53 -15.02
N PHE A 232 -16.47 23.91 -15.76
CA PHE A 232 -16.62 22.46 -15.85
C PHE A 232 -15.32 21.82 -16.33
N LYS A 233 -14.76 22.29 -17.46
CA LYS A 233 -13.48 21.80 -17.96
C LYS A 233 -12.36 21.98 -16.93
N LYS A 234 -12.25 23.17 -16.33
CA LYS A 234 -11.22 23.45 -15.31
C LYS A 234 -11.28 22.46 -14.14
N TYR A 235 -12.44 22.33 -13.49
CA TYR A 235 -12.55 21.53 -12.27
C TYR A 235 -12.52 20.02 -12.53
N THR A 236 -13.03 19.56 -13.68
CA THR A 236 -12.89 18.15 -14.08
C THR A 236 -11.45 17.79 -14.41
N THR A 237 -10.69 18.68 -15.06
CA THR A 237 -9.24 18.51 -15.25
C THR A 237 -8.49 18.51 -13.91
N GLU A 238 -8.78 19.46 -13.01
CA GLU A 238 -8.19 19.54 -11.66
C GLU A 238 -8.43 18.23 -10.88
N MET A 239 -9.66 17.70 -10.88
CA MET A 239 -9.96 16.40 -10.27
C MET A 239 -9.19 15.26 -10.92
N SER A 240 -9.19 15.16 -12.25
CA SER A 240 -8.53 14.07 -12.96
C SER A 240 -7.03 14.02 -12.67
N GLN A 241 -6.36 15.18 -12.73
CA GLN A 241 -4.94 15.31 -12.44
C GLN A 241 -4.63 14.98 -10.98
N SER A 242 -5.37 15.56 -10.03
CA SER A 242 -5.19 15.28 -8.61
C SER A 242 -5.38 13.77 -8.33
N ASN A 243 -6.45 13.18 -8.84
CA ASN A 243 -6.75 11.76 -8.66
C ASN A 243 -5.66 10.87 -9.26
N ALA A 244 -5.13 11.21 -10.45
CA ALA A 244 -4.04 10.46 -11.06
C ALA A 244 -2.77 10.48 -10.19
N VAL A 245 -2.41 11.65 -9.64
CA VAL A 245 -1.28 11.78 -8.71
C VAL A 245 -1.49 10.91 -7.46
N ARG A 246 -2.67 10.98 -6.82
CA ARG A 246 -2.94 10.17 -5.61
C ARG A 246 -2.93 8.67 -5.88
N LYS A 247 -3.47 8.25 -7.03
CA LYS A 247 -3.40 6.84 -7.45
C LYS A 247 -1.96 6.37 -7.65
N LYS A 248 -1.12 7.23 -8.24
CA LYS A 248 0.31 6.94 -8.42
C LYS A 248 1.01 6.82 -7.06
N GLU A 249 0.81 7.78 -6.16
CA GLU A 249 1.43 7.73 -4.82
C GLU A 249 1.05 6.46 -4.04
N ILE A 250 -0.22 6.04 -4.11
CA ILE A 250 -0.68 4.79 -3.48
C ILE A 250 -0.01 3.57 -4.12
N ALA A 251 0.09 3.54 -5.45
CA ALA A 251 0.75 2.44 -6.17
C ALA A 251 2.26 2.38 -5.88
N ASP A 252 2.92 3.55 -5.85
CA ASP A 252 4.35 3.65 -5.51
C ASP A 252 4.59 3.19 -4.06
N MET A 253 3.71 3.55 -3.12
CA MET A 253 3.77 3.09 -1.73
C MET A 253 3.63 1.57 -1.64
N ALA A 254 2.64 1.00 -2.32
CA ALA A 254 2.42 -0.45 -2.37
C ALA A 254 3.66 -1.18 -2.90
N SER A 255 4.18 -0.75 -4.06
CA SER A 255 5.36 -1.35 -4.69
C SER A 255 6.62 -1.19 -3.83
N SER A 256 6.82 -0.02 -3.23
CA SER A 256 7.97 0.20 -2.34
C SER A 256 7.89 -0.66 -1.08
N THR A 257 6.71 -0.81 -0.49
CA THR A 257 6.48 -1.64 0.70
C THR A 257 6.74 -3.11 0.36
N GLN A 258 6.16 -3.60 -0.74
CA GLN A 258 6.39 -4.96 -1.21
C GLN A 258 7.88 -5.26 -1.37
N LYS A 259 8.61 -4.40 -2.10
CA LYS A 259 10.04 -4.59 -2.31
C LYS A 259 10.85 -4.62 -1.01
N LYS A 260 10.51 -3.75 -0.06
CA LYS A 260 11.19 -3.69 1.25
C LYS A 260 10.90 -4.94 2.09
N VAL A 261 9.67 -5.43 2.07
CA VAL A 261 9.27 -6.66 2.76
C VAL A 261 9.98 -7.86 2.15
N GLU A 262 9.97 -8.01 0.83
CA GLU A 262 10.68 -9.09 0.13
C GLU A 262 12.17 -9.10 0.46
N GLN A 263 12.82 -7.92 0.42
CA GLN A 263 14.23 -7.79 0.76
C GLN A 263 14.52 -8.14 2.22
N LEU A 264 13.69 -7.66 3.15
CA LEU A 264 13.87 -7.93 4.58
C LEU A 264 13.64 -9.41 4.89
N TYR A 265 12.66 -10.04 4.25
CA TYR A 265 12.40 -11.47 4.40
C TYR A 265 13.61 -12.30 3.94
N ILE A 266 14.13 -12.04 2.73
CA ILE A 266 15.32 -12.73 2.21
C ILE A 266 16.53 -12.53 3.15
N GLN A 267 16.77 -11.30 3.61
CA GLN A 267 17.83 -11.03 4.58
C GLN A 267 17.64 -11.78 5.90
N THR A 268 16.39 -11.92 6.34
CA THR A 268 16.03 -12.65 7.57
C THR A 268 16.36 -14.13 7.41
N VAL A 269 15.90 -14.77 6.33
CA VAL A 269 16.18 -16.17 6.00
C VAL A 269 17.69 -16.43 5.95
N LEU A 270 18.43 -15.62 5.19
CA LEU A 270 19.89 -15.77 5.07
C LEU A 270 20.62 -15.58 6.41
N SER A 271 20.20 -14.61 7.22
CA SER A 271 20.82 -14.38 8.54
C SER A 271 20.53 -15.51 9.52
N LEU A 272 19.37 -16.17 9.40
CA LEU A 272 19.01 -17.32 10.22
C LEU A 272 19.81 -18.56 9.80
N GLU A 273 19.95 -18.81 8.50
CA GLU A 273 20.80 -19.89 7.98
C GLU A 273 22.26 -19.71 8.40
N GLU A 274 22.84 -18.51 8.20
CA GLU A 274 24.22 -18.22 8.61
C GLU A 274 24.42 -18.44 10.12
N GLN A 275 23.46 -18.00 10.95
CA GLN A 275 23.53 -18.20 12.39
C GLN A 275 23.42 -19.69 12.75
N ARG A 276 22.57 -20.46 12.05
CA ARG A 276 22.43 -21.91 12.22
C ARG A 276 23.72 -22.63 11.86
N GLU A 277 24.25 -22.40 10.66
CA GLU A 277 25.51 -23.01 10.17
C GLU A 277 26.66 -22.74 11.14
N LYS A 278 26.83 -21.49 11.57
CA LYS A 278 27.87 -21.12 12.54
C LYS A 278 27.70 -21.85 13.87
N THR A 279 26.45 -22.07 14.29
CA THR A 279 26.13 -22.76 15.54
C THR A 279 26.48 -24.24 15.45
N LEU A 280 26.00 -24.92 14.42
CA LEU A 280 26.25 -26.34 14.19
C LEU A 280 27.74 -26.61 13.93
N GLN A 281 28.43 -25.75 13.17
CA GLN A 281 29.86 -25.84 12.97
C GLN A 281 30.64 -25.74 14.29
N SER A 282 30.33 -24.76 15.13
CA SER A 282 31.00 -24.58 16.43
C SER A 282 30.82 -25.79 17.36
N ILE A 283 29.64 -26.42 17.31
CA ILE A 283 29.33 -27.61 18.10
C ILE A 283 30.01 -28.86 17.50
N SER A 284 29.99 -29.00 16.17
CA SER A 284 30.64 -30.07 15.41
C SER A 284 32.15 -30.10 15.61
N ASP A 285 32.81 -28.94 15.54
CA ASP A 285 34.25 -28.81 15.77
C ASP A 285 34.62 -29.27 17.19
N LEU A 286 33.85 -28.84 18.20
CA LEU A 286 34.06 -29.27 19.58
C LEU A 286 33.81 -30.78 19.74
N ARG A 287 32.79 -31.33 19.09
CA ARG A 287 32.53 -32.78 19.10
C ARG A 287 33.71 -33.54 18.50
N LYS A 288 34.25 -33.07 17.37
CA LYS A 288 35.41 -33.65 16.70
C LYS A 288 36.67 -33.60 17.57
N GLU A 289 36.88 -32.55 18.36
CA GLU A 289 37.95 -32.48 19.36
C GLU A 289 37.81 -33.57 20.44
N ILE A 290 36.57 -33.94 20.80
CA ILE A 290 36.27 -34.92 21.86
C ILE A 290 36.36 -36.36 21.34
N THR A 291 35.78 -36.62 20.16
CA THR A 291 35.50 -37.98 19.67
C THR A 291 36.30 -38.36 18.43
N GLY A 292 36.87 -37.38 17.71
CA GLY A 292 37.43 -37.54 16.37
C GLY A 292 36.40 -37.40 15.23
N GLU A 293 35.11 -37.31 15.55
CA GLU A 293 34.01 -37.28 14.59
C GLU A 293 33.12 -36.03 14.78
N GLY A 294 32.84 -35.32 13.69
CA GLY A 294 31.95 -34.16 13.68
C GLY A 294 30.47 -34.53 13.53
N LEU A 295 29.65 -33.51 13.34
CA LEU A 295 28.26 -33.58 12.92
C LEU A 295 28.17 -33.25 11.42
N GLU A 296 27.12 -33.75 10.77
CA GLU A 296 26.75 -33.42 9.39
C GLU A 296 25.33 -32.85 9.39
N TRP A 297 25.09 -31.88 8.51
CA TRP A 297 23.78 -31.25 8.34
C TRP A 297 23.63 -30.67 6.94
N GLU A 298 22.39 -30.61 6.48
CA GLU A 298 22.00 -29.92 5.25
C GLU A 298 21.52 -28.50 5.57
N PRO A 299 21.48 -27.59 4.57
CA PRO A 299 20.84 -26.29 4.71
C PRO A 299 19.39 -26.43 5.20
N LEU A 300 18.93 -25.52 6.06
CA LEU A 300 17.54 -25.51 6.51
C LEU A 300 16.61 -25.01 5.40
N PHE A 301 17.04 -24.00 4.64
CA PHE A 301 16.26 -23.42 3.54
C PHE A 301 16.83 -23.80 2.17
N GLU A 302 15.97 -24.31 1.29
CA GLU A 302 16.31 -24.53 -0.12
C GLU A 302 16.35 -23.20 -0.89
N GLU A 303 17.13 -23.11 -1.98
CA GLU A 303 17.22 -21.86 -2.78
C GLU A 303 15.85 -21.35 -3.29
N GLU A 304 14.91 -22.26 -3.53
CA GLU A 304 13.56 -21.91 -3.95
C GLU A 304 12.71 -21.29 -2.83
N GLU A 305 13.02 -21.61 -1.58
CA GLU A 305 12.38 -21.10 -0.37
C GLU A 305 12.96 -19.74 0.08
N ILE A 306 14.11 -19.33 -0.46
CA ILE A 306 14.69 -17.99 -0.30
C ILE A 306 14.00 -16.99 -1.25
N LYS A 307 12.67 -17.04 -1.30
CA LYS A 307 11.81 -16.15 -2.09
C LYS A 307 10.57 -15.83 -1.27
N PHE A 308 10.06 -14.62 -1.45
CA PHE A 308 8.88 -14.12 -0.76
C PHE A 308 7.61 -14.20 -1.64
#